data_AF-A0AAD2H164-F1
#
_entry.id   AF-A0AAD2H164-F1
#
_cell.length_a   1.000
_cell.length_b   1.000
_cell.length_c   1.000
_cell.angle_alpha   90.00
_cell.angle_beta   90.00
_cell.angle_gamma   90.00
#
_symmetry.space_group_name_H-M   'P 1'
#
loop_
_entity.id
_entity.type
_entity.pdbx_description
1 polymer ?
#
loop_
_entity_poly.entity_id
_entity_poly.type
_entity_poly.pdbx_seq_one_letter_code
_entity_poly.pdbx_strand_id
1 'polypeptide(L)'
;MVSSFCRLAETRALFLSILSPTIQSRIPSSWPTKGLIPTRLNDVEFLLDDIDESRFPRAAGQGIKVHTGFQSTFERTADGILSGVQTALLSTGASNVLVTGHSLGAALAMLTGSMLRESLDPSVSVTISTFGMPRAGNQAWANFVDSNGGVTFMTNQHDPVPSVPPLLLEFAHPSGEIHVVDSSQRNIVSCPGQDNENCISGNSLFDVSIGDHLGPYFSDITFGSSECA
;
A
#
# COMPACT_ATOMS: atom_id res chain seq x y z
N MET A 1 -0.39 -8.47 22.48
CA MET A 1 0.08 -8.16 21.12
C MET A 1 -0.94 -8.47 20.02
N VAL A 2 -1.99 -9.28 20.27
CA VAL A 2 -2.99 -9.68 19.26
C VAL A 2 -4.25 -8.79 19.23
N SER A 3 -4.51 -7.99 20.27
CA SER A 3 -5.76 -7.21 20.40
C SER A 3 -5.83 -5.94 19.53
N SER A 4 -4.71 -5.41 19.03
CA SER A 4 -4.71 -4.17 18.25
C SER A 4 -5.05 -4.39 16.76
N PHE A 5 -5.16 -5.64 16.31
CA PHE A 5 -5.51 -5.96 14.93
C PHE A 5 -7.03 -6.10 14.68
N CYS A 6 -7.86 -6.19 15.72
CA CYS A 6 -9.29 -6.48 15.59
C CYS A 6 -10.16 -5.26 15.14
N ARG A 7 -9.56 -4.08 14.93
CA ARG A 7 -10.23 -2.93 14.28
C ARG A 7 -9.86 -2.76 12.80
N LEU A 8 -9.15 -3.72 12.23
CA LEU A 8 -8.45 -3.54 10.95
C LEU A 8 -9.20 -4.05 9.72
N ALA A 9 -10.38 -4.66 9.87
CA ALA A 9 -10.96 -5.47 8.81
C ALA A 9 -12.19 -4.85 8.10
N GLU A 10 -12.64 -3.66 8.50
CA GLU A 10 -13.89 -3.08 7.96
C GLU A 10 -13.73 -1.85 7.05
N THR A 11 -12.53 -1.35 6.79
CA THR A 11 -12.40 -0.18 5.92
C THR A 11 -11.27 -0.31 4.93
N ARG A 12 -11.57 0.17 3.72
CA ARG A 12 -10.67 0.60 2.65
C ARG A 12 -9.73 1.72 3.16
N ALA A 13 -9.01 1.45 4.23
CA ALA A 13 -8.29 2.41 5.02
C ALA A 13 -6.80 2.27 4.75
N LEU A 14 -6.20 3.40 4.45
CA LEU A 14 -4.78 3.64 4.67
C LEU A 14 -4.53 3.58 6.19
N PHE A 15 -3.55 2.78 6.61
CA PHE A 15 -3.18 2.69 8.02
C PHE A 15 -1.81 3.31 8.25
N LEU A 16 -1.74 4.19 9.25
CA LEU A 16 -0.50 4.82 9.67
C LEU A 16 -0.21 4.42 11.12
N SER A 17 0.96 3.80 11.33
CA SER A 17 1.48 3.49 12.66
C SER A 17 2.72 4.33 12.92
N ILE A 18 2.70 5.15 13.96
CA ILE A 18 3.83 5.98 14.37
C ILE A 18 4.48 5.30 15.57
N LEU A 19 5.75 4.89 15.42
CA LEU A 19 6.48 4.14 16.43
C LEU A 19 7.33 5.10 17.28
N SER A 20 6.93 5.30 18.55
CA SER A 20 7.70 6.05 19.55
C SER A 20 8.46 5.08 20.48
N PRO A 21 9.70 5.40 20.91
CA PRO A 21 10.48 4.55 21.82
C PRO A 21 9.82 4.31 23.19
N THR A 22 8.84 5.14 23.57
CA THR A 22 8.27 5.17 24.93
C THR A 22 6.80 4.76 25.01
N ILE A 23 6.10 4.54 23.89
CA ILE A 23 4.67 4.21 23.90
C ILE A 23 4.36 3.15 22.84
N GLN A 24 3.82 2.02 23.29
CA GLN A 24 3.30 0.92 22.47
C GLN A 24 2.29 1.46 21.44
N SER A 25 2.50 1.08 20.17
CA SER A 25 1.74 1.45 18.98
C SER A 25 0.28 1.81 19.26
N ARG A 26 -0.08 3.09 19.16
CA ARG A 26 -1.46 3.57 19.32
C ARG A 26 -1.94 4.16 18.00
N ILE A 27 -2.92 3.51 17.38
CA ILE A 27 -3.71 4.05 16.27
C ILE A 27 -4.77 4.97 16.90
N PRO A 28 -4.78 6.30 16.63
CA PRO A 28 -5.80 7.20 17.16
C PRO A 28 -7.21 6.80 16.71
N SER A 29 -8.22 6.88 17.57
CA SER A 29 -9.61 6.50 17.25
C SER A 29 -10.38 7.55 16.41
N SER A 30 -9.73 8.62 15.98
CA SER A 30 -10.35 9.80 15.36
C SER A 30 -10.13 9.92 13.84
N TRP A 31 -9.62 8.87 13.18
CA TRP A 31 -9.51 8.89 11.72
C TRP A 31 -10.90 8.86 11.08
N PRO A 32 -11.18 9.70 10.07
CA PRO A 32 -12.48 9.73 9.42
C PRO A 32 -12.72 8.43 8.64
N THR A 33 -13.57 7.55 9.16
CA THR A 33 -14.03 6.32 8.49
C THR A 33 -15.24 6.55 7.57
N LYS A 34 -15.65 7.80 7.34
CA LYS A 34 -16.89 8.13 6.62
C LYS A 34 -16.61 8.69 5.22
N GLY A 35 -17.02 7.93 4.21
CA GLY A 35 -17.30 8.45 2.87
C GLY A 35 -16.34 8.01 1.76
N LEU A 36 -16.16 6.69 1.59
CA LEU A 36 -15.60 6.13 0.36
C LEU A 36 -16.75 5.63 -0.51
N ILE A 37 -16.86 6.22 -1.70
CA ILE A 37 -17.83 5.94 -2.76
C ILE A 37 -17.92 4.41 -2.96
N PRO A 38 -19.12 3.83 -3.16
CA PRO A 38 -19.22 2.44 -3.57
C PRO A 38 -18.51 2.31 -4.92
N THR A 39 -17.28 1.79 -4.93
CA THR A 39 -16.66 1.34 -6.18
C THR A 39 -17.42 0.09 -6.61
N ARG A 40 -18.56 0.32 -7.25
CA ARG A 40 -19.15 -0.62 -8.19
C ARG A 40 -18.05 -0.88 -9.22
N LEU A 41 -17.75 -2.16 -9.47
CA LEU A 41 -16.90 -2.68 -10.54
C LEU A 41 -17.49 -2.35 -11.93
N ASN A 42 -17.85 -1.09 -12.17
CA ASN A 42 -18.68 -0.69 -13.32
C ASN A 42 -18.11 0.46 -14.14
N ASP A 43 -16.86 0.88 -13.95
CA ASP A 43 -16.09 1.51 -15.03
C ASP A 43 -14.66 0.92 -14.99
N VAL A 44 -14.44 -0.09 -15.82
CA VAL A 44 -13.16 -0.77 -16.07
C VAL A 44 -12.28 0.16 -16.91
N GLU A 45 -11.95 1.32 -16.37
CA GLU A 45 -10.98 2.21 -17.01
C GLU A 45 -9.72 2.22 -16.14
N PHE A 46 -8.84 1.28 -16.46
CA PHE A 46 -7.46 1.27 -15.99
C PHE A 46 -6.70 2.42 -16.65
N LEU A 47 -7.02 3.63 -16.18
CA LEU A 47 -6.47 4.88 -16.70
C LEU A 47 -5.29 5.33 -15.85
N LEU A 48 -4.27 5.77 -16.55
CA LEU A 48 -3.11 6.45 -16.00
C LEU A 48 -3.32 7.96 -16.15
N ASP A 49 -3.15 8.69 -15.06
CA ASP A 49 -3.13 10.16 -15.03
C ASP A 49 -1.79 10.66 -14.53
N ASP A 50 -1.43 11.89 -14.91
CA ASP A 50 -0.20 12.52 -14.43
C ASP A 50 -0.24 12.68 -12.91
N ILE A 51 0.88 12.37 -12.25
CA ILE A 51 0.96 12.52 -10.80
C ILE A 51 0.83 14.00 -10.39
N ASP A 52 0.19 14.28 -9.26
CA ASP A 52 0.16 15.64 -8.70
C ASP A 52 1.57 16.07 -8.25
N GLU A 53 2.30 16.73 -9.14
CA GLU A 53 3.65 17.22 -8.90
C GLU A 53 3.74 18.22 -7.74
N SER A 54 2.62 18.84 -7.31
CA SER A 54 2.61 19.71 -6.12
C SER A 54 2.83 18.93 -4.82
N ARG A 55 2.46 17.64 -4.80
CA ARG A 55 2.64 16.72 -3.66
C ARG A 55 3.87 15.83 -3.81
N PHE A 56 4.38 15.71 -5.02
CA PHE A 56 5.61 14.99 -5.34
C PHE A 56 6.58 15.88 -6.11
N PRO A 57 7.16 16.93 -5.49
CA PRO A 57 8.09 17.82 -6.20
C PRO A 57 9.24 17.10 -6.89
N ARG A 58 9.74 15.99 -6.34
CA ARG A 58 10.82 15.22 -7.00
C ARG A 58 10.32 14.45 -8.22
N ALA A 59 9.04 14.16 -8.34
CA ALA A 59 8.45 13.46 -9.48
C ALA A 59 8.29 14.38 -10.72
N ALA A 60 8.45 15.69 -10.56
CA ALA A 60 8.17 16.67 -11.60
C ALA A 60 8.96 16.42 -12.89
N GLY A 61 8.26 16.40 -14.03
CA GLY A 61 8.86 16.22 -15.35
C GLY A 61 9.41 14.82 -15.65
N GLN A 62 9.16 13.82 -14.80
CA GLN A 62 9.64 12.44 -15.02
C GLN A 62 8.66 11.56 -15.82
N GLY A 63 7.51 12.10 -16.26
CA GLY A 63 6.48 11.32 -16.95
C GLY A 63 5.81 10.27 -16.06
N ILE A 64 5.77 10.52 -14.76
CA ILE A 64 5.18 9.63 -13.76
C ILE A 64 3.66 9.73 -13.87
N LYS A 65 3.04 8.57 -14.08
CA LYS A 65 1.59 8.43 -14.11
C LYS A 65 1.12 7.38 -13.12
N VAL A 66 -0.03 7.62 -12.50
CA VAL A 66 -0.64 6.75 -11.50
C VAL A 66 -2.11 6.49 -11.83
N HIS A 67 -2.67 5.42 -11.26
CA HIS A 67 -4.06 5.04 -11.48
C HIS A 67 -5.00 6.17 -11.03
N THR A 68 -5.84 6.68 -11.93
CA THR A 68 -6.77 7.81 -11.69
C THR A 68 -7.54 7.68 -10.38
N GLY A 69 -8.18 6.52 -10.17
CA GLY A 69 -8.98 6.26 -8.96
C GLY A 69 -8.17 6.22 -7.67
N PHE A 70 -6.91 5.77 -7.71
CA PHE A 70 -6.04 5.73 -6.54
C PHE A 70 -5.56 7.13 -6.21
N GLN A 71 -5.11 7.89 -7.21
CA GLN A 71 -4.72 9.29 -7.05
C GLN A 71 -5.86 10.14 -6.48
N SER A 72 -7.05 10.09 -7.10
CA SER A 72 -8.21 10.87 -6.62
C SER A 72 -8.57 10.53 -5.17
N THR A 73 -8.46 9.25 -4.77
CA THR A 73 -8.74 8.85 -3.39
C THR A 73 -7.65 9.34 -2.43
N PHE A 74 -6.39 9.22 -2.83
CA PHE A 74 -5.24 9.72 -2.07
C PHE A 74 -5.34 11.24 -1.84
N GLU A 75 -5.53 12.02 -2.90
CA GLU A 75 -5.58 13.50 -2.86
C GLU A 75 -6.63 14.02 -1.88
N ARG A 76 -7.79 13.37 -1.81
CA ARG A 76 -8.87 13.73 -0.86
C ARG A 76 -8.48 13.63 0.61
N THR A 77 -7.42 12.89 0.92
CA THR A 77 -6.98 12.63 2.30
C THR A 77 -5.55 13.10 2.60
N ALA A 78 -4.75 13.38 1.57
CA ALA A 78 -3.32 13.67 1.65
C ALA A 78 -2.98 14.74 2.68
N ASP A 79 -3.63 15.90 2.62
CA ASP A 79 -3.34 17.04 3.50
C ASP A 79 -3.71 16.75 4.96
N GLY A 80 -4.84 16.06 5.16
CA GLY A 80 -5.30 15.64 6.49
C GLY A 80 -4.36 14.61 7.11
N ILE A 81 -3.87 13.65 6.32
CA ILE A 81 -2.87 12.68 6.75
C ILE A 81 -1.58 13.39 7.13
N LEU A 82 -1.01 14.21 6.24
CA LEU A 82 0.25 14.90 6.48
C LEU A 82 0.22 15.73 7.77
N SER A 83 -0.83 16.54 7.95
CA SER A 83 -1.01 17.35 9.17
C SER A 83 -1.16 16.47 10.42
N GLY A 84 -1.91 15.37 10.32
CA GLY A 84 -2.05 14.38 11.40
C GLY A 84 -0.71 13.74 11.78
N VAL A 85 0.10 13.35 10.79
CA VAL A 85 1.43 12.76 11.00
C VAL A 85 2.34 13.75 11.70
N GLN A 86 2.43 14.99 11.19
CA GLN A 86 3.27 16.04 11.78
C GLN A 86 2.88 16.33 13.23
N THR A 87 1.58 16.44 13.52
CA THR A 87 1.07 16.63 14.88
C THR A 87 1.44 15.47 15.80
N ALA A 88 1.33 14.24 15.31
CA ALA A 88 1.66 13.05 16.09
C ALA A 88 3.18 12.92 16.33
N LEU A 89 4.02 13.23 15.34
CA LEU A 89 5.48 13.26 15.51
C LEU A 89 5.90 14.28 16.57
N LEU A 90 5.36 15.51 16.49
CA LEU A 90 5.65 16.57 17.46
C LEU A 90 5.20 16.21 18.88
N SER A 91 4.02 15.61 19.03
CA SER A 91 3.47 15.28 20.36
C SER A 91 4.09 14.04 21.00
N THR A 92 4.60 13.10 20.21
CA THR A 92 5.16 11.83 20.70
C THR A 92 6.69 11.79 20.75
N GLY A 93 7.36 12.73 20.07
CA GLY A 93 8.81 12.68 19.85
C GLY A 93 9.25 11.50 18.99
N ALA A 94 8.33 10.84 18.29
CA ALA A 94 8.66 9.76 17.37
C ALA A 94 9.39 10.30 16.14
N SER A 95 10.24 9.47 15.55
CA SER A 95 10.94 9.74 14.29
C SER A 95 10.73 8.63 13.26
N ASN A 96 9.77 7.72 13.50
CA ASN A 96 9.49 6.59 12.61
C ASN A 96 8.01 6.51 12.30
N VAL A 97 7.69 6.42 11.01
CA VAL A 97 6.33 6.28 10.48
C VAL A 97 6.27 5.02 9.63
N LEU A 98 5.40 4.09 10.00
CA LEU A 98 5.03 2.94 9.19
C LEU A 98 3.72 3.25 8.48
N VAL A 99 3.74 3.18 7.15
CA VAL A 99 2.57 3.25 6.29
C VAL A 99 2.24 1.85 5.80
N THR A 100 1.01 1.41 6.04
CA THR A 100 0.57 0.07 5.66
C THR A 100 -0.86 0.09 5.15
N GLY A 101 -1.23 -0.96 4.45
CA GLY A 101 -2.54 -1.11 3.83
C GLY A 101 -2.67 -2.45 3.13
N HIS A 102 -3.91 -2.83 2.89
CA HIS A 102 -4.29 -4.04 2.17
C HIS A 102 -5.15 -3.68 0.95
N SER A 103 -5.01 -4.43 -0.15
CA SER A 103 -5.85 -4.24 -1.34
C SER A 103 -5.75 -2.81 -1.91
N LEU A 104 -6.87 -2.14 -2.18
CA LEU A 104 -6.90 -0.71 -2.48
C LEU A 104 -6.07 0.14 -1.48
N GLY A 105 -6.17 -0.16 -0.19
CA GLY A 105 -5.43 0.55 0.86
C GLY A 105 -3.91 0.41 0.73
N ALA A 106 -3.42 -0.68 0.12
CA ALA A 106 -2.00 -0.87 -0.14
C ALA A 106 -1.47 0.11 -1.21
N ALA A 107 -2.22 0.32 -2.30
CA ALA A 107 -1.86 1.31 -3.31
C ALA A 107 -1.88 2.74 -2.73
N LEU A 108 -2.87 3.06 -1.90
CA LEU A 108 -2.94 4.33 -1.19
C LEU A 108 -1.80 4.50 -0.19
N ALA A 109 -1.38 3.41 0.48
CA ALA A 109 -0.23 3.40 1.38
C ALA A 109 1.08 3.70 0.67
N MET A 110 1.28 3.18 -0.54
CA MET A 110 2.44 3.50 -1.36
C MET A 110 2.45 4.98 -1.78
N LEU A 111 1.34 5.52 -2.30
CA LEU A 111 1.23 6.95 -2.64
C LEU A 111 1.49 7.85 -1.41
N THR A 112 0.84 7.52 -0.28
CA THR A 112 0.99 8.28 0.97
C THR A 112 2.41 8.24 1.50
N GLY A 113 3.02 7.05 1.58
CA GLY A 113 4.37 6.91 2.10
C GLY A 113 5.38 7.65 1.26
N SER A 114 5.27 7.59 -0.07
CA SER A 114 6.13 8.35 -0.97
C SER A 114 5.96 9.87 -0.79
N MET A 115 4.73 10.36 -0.63
CA MET A 115 4.48 11.79 -0.34
C MET A 115 5.09 12.19 1.01
N LEU A 116 4.90 11.38 2.05
CA LEU A 116 5.43 11.67 3.39
C LEU A 116 6.96 11.73 3.40
N ARG A 117 7.65 10.91 2.59
CA ARG A 117 9.11 10.97 2.46
C ARG A 117 9.62 12.27 1.85
N GLU A 118 8.81 12.95 1.03
CA GLU A 118 9.16 14.27 0.49
C GLU A 118 8.72 15.42 1.40
N SER A 119 7.67 15.20 2.19
CA SER A 119 7.00 16.27 2.96
C SER A 119 7.47 16.38 4.41
N LEU A 120 8.04 15.32 4.98
CA LEU A 120 8.51 15.30 6.36
C LEU A 120 9.99 15.68 6.47
N ASP A 121 10.42 16.02 7.68
CA ASP A 121 11.84 16.28 7.97
C ASP A 121 12.69 15.04 7.62
N PRO A 122 13.89 15.21 7.00
CA PRO A 122 14.76 14.09 6.62
C PRO A 122 15.19 13.18 7.77
N SER A 123 15.09 13.63 9.03
CA SER A 123 15.33 12.79 10.21
C SER A 123 14.20 11.81 10.54
N VAL A 124 13.03 11.94 9.89
CA VAL A 124 11.90 11.04 10.05
C VAL A 124 12.01 9.89 9.04
N SER A 125 12.14 8.67 9.54
CA SER A 125 12.14 7.46 8.72
C SER A 125 10.72 7.05 8.38
N VAL A 126 10.41 6.91 7.09
CA VAL A 126 9.11 6.42 6.60
C VAL A 126 9.27 5.07 5.93
N THR A 127 8.67 4.04 6.52
CA THR A 127 8.64 2.66 6.03
C THR A 127 7.28 2.38 5.40
N ILE A 128 7.26 1.73 4.24
CA ILE A 128 6.04 1.32 3.56
C ILE A 128 6.02 -0.21 3.51
N SER A 129 5.03 -0.82 4.16
CA SER A 129 4.83 -2.29 4.14
C SER A 129 3.38 -2.60 3.84
N THR A 130 3.07 -3.33 2.77
CA THR A 130 1.68 -3.52 2.32
C THR A 130 1.35 -4.96 1.97
N PHE A 131 0.06 -5.28 1.83
CA PHE A 131 -0.44 -6.64 1.58
C PHE A 131 -1.41 -6.65 0.39
N GLY A 132 -1.28 -7.62 -0.52
CA GLY A 132 -2.17 -7.75 -1.68
C GLY A 132 -2.23 -6.47 -2.52
N MET A 133 -1.09 -5.82 -2.73
CA MET A 133 -1.01 -4.50 -3.38
C MET A 133 -1.25 -4.60 -4.88
N PRO A 134 -2.27 -3.93 -5.46
CA PRO A 134 -2.42 -3.83 -6.91
C PRO A 134 -1.34 -2.93 -7.52
N ARG A 135 -1.08 -3.04 -8.82
CA ARG A 135 -0.20 -2.08 -9.53
C ARG A 135 -0.81 -0.69 -9.47
N ALA A 136 -0.03 0.34 -9.13
CA ALA A 136 -0.57 1.66 -8.84
C ALA A 136 -0.22 2.74 -9.88
N GLY A 137 0.73 2.48 -10.77
CA GLY A 137 1.17 3.46 -11.76
C GLY A 137 2.08 2.85 -12.82
N ASN A 138 2.61 3.70 -13.67
CA ASN A 138 3.44 3.28 -14.79
C ASN A 138 4.87 2.90 -14.37
N GLN A 139 5.69 2.49 -15.33
CA GLN A 139 7.10 2.17 -15.10
C GLN A 139 7.89 3.32 -14.44
N ALA A 140 7.58 4.57 -14.79
CA ALA A 140 8.22 5.74 -14.18
C ALA A 140 7.84 5.87 -12.69
N TRP A 141 6.57 5.59 -12.33
CA TRP A 141 6.14 5.51 -10.94
C TRP A 141 6.87 4.41 -10.17
N ALA A 142 7.00 3.20 -10.73
CA ALA A 142 7.73 2.09 -10.09
C ALA A 142 9.20 2.46 -9.82
N ASN A 143 9.88 3.05 -10.81
CA ASN A 143 11.26 3.52 -10.68
C ASN A 143 11.40 4.65 -9.64
N PHE A 144 10.43 5.57 -9.62
CA PHE A 144 10.39 6.64 -8.65
C PHE A 144 10.27 6.09 -7.22
N VAL A 145 9.36 5.14 -6.97
CA VAL A 145 9.20 4.50 -5.65
C VAL A 145 10.51 3.82 -5.21
N ASP A 146 11.18 3.08 -6.10
CA ASP A 146 12.47 2.45 -5.82
C ASP A 146 13.53 3.49 -5.43
N SER A 147 13.59 4.62 -6.13
CA SER A 147 14.51 5.73 -5.82
C SER A 147 14.13 6.54 -4.58
N ASN A 148 12.86 6.49 -4.19
CA ASN A 148 12.27 7.20 -3.06
C ASN A 148 12.33 6.35 -1.78
N GLY A 149 13.21 5.35 -1.69
CA GLY A 149 13.37 4.50 -0.49
C GLY A 149 12.55 3.22 -0.50
N GLY A 150 11.90 2.90 -1.63
CA GLY A 150 11.27 1.60 -1.90
C GLY A 150 10.04 1.28 -1.06
N VAL A 151 9.47 0.11 -1.31
CA VAL A 151 8.35 -0.46 -0.57
C VAL A 151 8.63 -1.94 -0.33
N THR A 152 8.11 -2.50 0.75
CA THR A 152 7.98 -3.96 0.89
C THR A 152 6.52 -4.31 0.74
N PHE A 153 6.17 -5.18 -0.21
CA PHE A 153 4.79 -5.58 -0.40
C PHE A 153 4.66 -7.09 -0.46
N MET A 154 3.64 -7.59 0.19
CA MET A 154 3.41 -9.01 0.36
C MET A 154 2.32 -9.48 -0.59
N THR A 155 2.63 -10.52 -1.35
CA THR A 155 1.71 -11.20 -2.26
C THR A 155 1.48 -12.62 -1.75
N ASN A 156 0.30 -13.18 -1.98
CA ASN A 156 -0.07 -14.48 -1.42
C ASN A 156 -0.59 -15.41 -2.50
N GLN A 157 0.10 -16.54 -2.70
CA GLN A 157 -0.30 -17.65 -3.55
C GLN A 157 -0.87 -17.12 -4.88
N HIS A 158 -2.14 -17.36 -5.16
CA HIS A 158 -2.81 -17.00 -6.40
C HIS A 158 -3.76 -15.80 -6.24
N ASP A 159 -3.43 -14.86 -5.36
CA ASP A 159 -4.15 -13.60 -5.20
C ASP A 159 -4.20 -12.84 -6.55
N PRO A 160 -5.38 -12.57 -7.12
CA PRO A 160 -5.48 -11.86 -8.40
C PRO A 160 -5.18 -10.35 -8.30
N VAL A 161 -5.24 -9.76 -7.09
CA VAL A 161 -5.20 -8.30 -6.92
C VAL A 161 -3.86 -7.69 -7.31
N PRO A 162 -2.69 -8.25 -6.92
CA PRO A 162 -1.40 -7.69 -7.36
C PRO A 162 -1.16 -7.81 -8.87
N SER A 163 -1.89 -8.68 -9.55
CA SER A 163 -1.81 -8.85 -11.00
C SER A 163 -2.66 -7.84 -11.79
N VAL A 164 -3.42 -6.97 -11.11
CA VAL A 164 -4.21 -5.90 -11.74
C VAL A 164 -3.80 -4.50 -11.24
N PRO A 165 -3.90 -3.46 -12.09
CA PRO A 165 -4.07 -3.53 -13.54
C PRO A 165 -2.91 -4.28 -14.24
N PRO A 166 -3.12 -4.80 -15.46
CA PRO A 166 -2.13 -5.62 -16.15
C PRO A 166 -0.98 -4.79 -16.74
N LEU A 167 0.20 -5.44 -16.89
CA LEU A 167 1.40 -4.87 -17.52
C LEU A 167 1.15 -4.32 -18.94
N LEU A 168 0.23 -4.95 -19.70
CA LEU A 168 -0.13 -4.52 -21.06
C LEU A 168 -0.71 -3.10 -21.11
N LEU A 169 -1.21 -2.59 -19.99
CA LEU A 169 -1.72 -1.22 -19.87
C LEU A 169 -0.71 -0.27 -19.24
N GLU A 170 0.58 -0.58 -19.39
CA GLU A 170 1.74 0.22 -18.94
C GLU A 170 1.92 0.33 -17.42
N PHE A 171 1.10 -0.39 -16.63
CA PHE A 171 1.26 -0.45 -15.18
C PHE A 171 2.43 -1.34 -14.78
N ALA A 172 3.17 -0.96 -13.75
CA ALA A 172 4.29 -1.74 -13.22
C ALA A 172 4.29 -1.74 -11.69
N HIS A 173 4.84 -2.80 -11.09
CA HIS A 173 5.20 -2.82 -9.68
C HIS A 173 6.60 -2.26 -9.44
N PRO A 174 6.84 -1.57 -8.32
CA PRO A 174 8.20 -1.32 -7.84
C PRO A 174 8.88 -2.62 -7.38
N SER A 175 10.15 -2.53 -7.05
CA SER A 175 10.87 -3.64 -6.43
C SER A 175 10.38 -3.86 -4.99
N GLY A 176 10.67 -5.04 -4.41
CA GLY A 176 10.45 -5.31 -2.99
C GLY A 176 9.29 -6.27 -2.68
N GLU A 177 8.92 -7.12 -3.63
CA GLU A 177 7.93 -8.17 -3.41
C GLU A 177 8.48 -9.27 -2.49
N ILE A 178 7.64 -9.66 -1.52
CA ILE A 178 7.78 -10.87 -0.71
C ILE A 178 6.57 -11.75 -1.00
N HIS A 179 6.80 -12.93 -1.57
CA HIS A 179 5.74 -13.80 -2.05
C HIS A 179 5.56 -15.03 -1.15
N VAL A 180 4.35 -15.23 -0.64
CA VAL A 180 3.96 -16.48 0.03
C VAL A 180 3.57 -17.49 -1.05
N VAL A 181 4.36 -18.54 -1.19
CA VAL A 181 4.27 -19.46 -2.34
C VAL A 181 3.11 -20.44 -2.20
N ASP A 182 2.81 -20.88 -0.98
CA ASP A 182 1.83 -21.95 -0.75
C ASP A 182 1.03 -21.76 0.54
N SER A 183 -0.04 -22.55 0.66
CA SER A 183 -0.99 -22.52 1.78
C SER A 183 -0.39 -22.95 3.11
N SER A 184 0.83 -23.51 3.14
CA SER A 184 1.51 -23.81 4.40
C SER A 184 1.98 -22.55 5.12
N GLN A 185 2.06 -21.41 4.41
CA GLN A 185 2.51 -20.11 4.94
C GLN A 185 3.95 -20.12 5.46
N ARG A 186 4.72 -21.16 5.11
CA ARG A 186 6.14 -21.34 5.52
C ARG A 186 7.11 -21.19 4.36
N ASN A 187 6.64 -21.36 3.14
CA ASN A 187 7.42 -21.15 1.94
C ASN A 187 7.22 -19.71 1.46
N ILE A 188 8.19 -18.86 1.79
CA ILE A 188 8.13 -17.43 1.51
C ILE A 188 9.44 -17.04 0.82
N VAL A 189 9.32 -16.39 -0.33
CA VAL A 189 10.45 -16.01 -1.18
C VAL A 189 10.50 -14.50 -1.33
N SER A 190 11.73 -13.96 -1.39
CA SER A 190 11.93 -12.60 -1.87
C SER A 190 12.04 -12.64 -3.39
N CYS A 191 11.38 -11.70 -4.06
CA CYS A 191 11.27 -11.63 -5.50
C CYS A 191 12.09 -10.41 -5.98
N PRO A 192 13.34 -10.61 -6.45
CA PRO A 192 14.23 -9.49 -6.75
C PRO A 192 13.79 -8.73 -8.00
N GLY A 193 13.92 -7.41 -7.96
CA GLY A 193 13.54 -6.52 -9.05
C GLY A 193 12.04 -6.25 -9.12
N GLN A 194 11.64 -5.64 -10.23
CA GLN A 194 10.25 -5.29 -10.53
C GLN A 194 9.58 -6.43 -11.31
N ASP A 195 8.28 -6.65 -11.06
CA ASP A 195 7.41 -7.62 -11.76
C ASP A 195 8.09 -8.99 -12.05
N ASN A 196 8.68 -9.61 -11.02
CA ASN A 196 9.43 -10.87 -11.17
C ASN A 196 8.51 -12.04 -11.58
N GLU A 197 8.78 -12.65 -12.73
CA GLU A 197 8.00 -13.77 -13.28
C GLU A 197 8.10 -15.07 -12.46
N ASN A 198 8.98 -15.17 -11.47
CA ASN A 198 9.01 -16.32 -10.54
C ASN A 198 8.04 -16.15 -9.36
N CYS A 199 7.31 -15.03 -9.29
CA CYS A 199 6.38 -14.68 -8.22
C CYS A 199 5.03 -14.25 -8.79
N ILE A 200 4.35 -13.26 -8.20
CA ILE A 200 2.95 -12.95 -8.54
C ILE A 200 2.76 -12.60 -10.02
N SER A 201 3.77 -11.98 -10.66
CA SER A 201 3.70 -11.59 -12.07
C SER A 201 3.75 -12.77 -13.03
N GLY A 202 4.29 -13.92 -12.60
CA GLY A 202 4.28 -15.17 -13.37
C GLY A 202 3.04 -16.04 -13.15
N ASN A 203 2.18 -15.68 -12.20
CA ASN A 203 0.99 -16.48 -11.91
C ASN A 203 0.00 -16.47 -13.07
N SER A 204 -0.62 -17.62 -13.29
CA SER A 204 -1.68 -17.77 -14.28
C SER A 204 -2.88 -16.91 -13.92
N LEU A 205 -3.32 -16.05 -14.84
CA LEU A 205 -4.56 -15.28 -14.70
C LEU A 205 -5.83 -16.16 -14.72
N PHE A 206 -5.70 -17.44 -15.06
CA PHE A 206 -6.80 -18.42 -15.07
C PHE A 206 -6.89 -19.26 -13.79
N ASP A 207 -5.88 -19.19 -12.93
CA ASP A 207 -5.82 -19.91 -11.66
C ASP A 207 -5.67 -18.88 -10.55
N VAL A 208 -6.80 -18.31 -10.12
CA VAL A 208 -6.85 -17.19 -9.15
C VAL A 208 -7.78 -17.52 -7.99
N SER A 209 -7.40 -17.06 -6.78
CA SER A 209 -8.16 -17.27 -5.55
C SER A 209 -8.35 -15.95 -4.81
N ILE A 210 -9.60 -15.50 -4.67
CA ILE A 210 -9.94 -14.34 -3.83
C ILE A 210 -9.70 -14.67 -2.34
N GLY A 211 -9.73 -15.94 -1.95
CA GLY A 211 -9.37 -16.36 -0.60
C GLY A 211 -7.93 -15.98 -0.25
N ASP A 212 -7.01 -16.18 -1.21
CA ASP A 212 -5.59 -15.88 -1.03
C ASP A 212 -5.36 -14.37 -0.84
N HIS A 213 -6.23 -13.52 -1.43
CA HIS A 213 -6.20 -12.08 -1.18
C HIS A 213 -6.44 -11.72 0.29
N LEU A 214 -7.35 -12.45 0.96
CA LEU A 214 -7.72 -12.21 2.35
C LEU A 214 -6.71 -12.81 3.33
N GLY A 215 -5.92 -13.79 2.90
CA GLY A 215 -4.88 -14.42 3.69
C GLY A 215 -5.15 -15.90 3.97
N PRO A 216 -4.50 -16.49 4.98
CA PRO A 216 -3.53 -15.85 5.86
C PRO A 216 -2.30 -15.33 5.10
N TYR A 217 -1.65 -14.31 5.66
CA TYR A 217 -0.29 -13.87 5.35
C TYR A 217 0.57 -14.19 6.58
N PHE A 218 1.70 -14.89 6.38
CA PHE A 218 2.60 -15.31 7.46
C PHE A 218 1.90 -16.09 8.58
N SER A 219 0.94 -16.94 8.23
CA SER A 219 0.13 -17.78 9.14
C SER A 219 -0.88 -17.04 10.03
N ASP A 220 -0.62 -15.79 10.43
CA ASP A 220 -1.37 -15.13 11.51
C ASP A 220 -2.10 -13.83 11.09
N ILE A 221 -1.89 -13.33 9.86
CA ILE A 221 -2.51 -12.09 9.40
C ILE A 221 -3.60 -12.41 8.39
N THR A 222 -4.86 -12.16 8.75
CA THR A 222 -6.02 -12.31 7.87
C THR A 222 -6.78 -10.99 7.80
N PHE A 223 -7.32 -10.68 6.61
CA PHE A 223 -8.13 -9.51 6.34
C PHE A 223 -9.55 -9.93 5.99
N GLY A 224 -10.57 -9.26 6.51
CA GLY A 224 -11.98 -9.54 6.17
C GLY A 224 -12.95 -9.18 7.29
N SER A 225 -14.18 -8.81 6.94
CA SER A 225 -15.17 -8.32 7.91
C SER A 225 -15.52 -9.33 9.03
N SER A 226 -15.30 -10.63 8.80
CA SER A 226 -15.51 -11.69 9.80
C SER A 226 -14.48 -11.70 10.93
N GLU A 227 -13.34 -11.03 10.76
CA GLU A 227 -12.25 -11.03 11.73
C GLU A 227 -12.47 -10.02 12.88
N CYS A 228 -13.58 -9.28 12.85
CA CYS A 228 -14.02 -8.34 13.88
C CYS A 228 -15.19 -8.91 14.70
N ALA A 229 -15.00 -10.05 15.37
CA ALA A 229 -16.01 -10.68 16.24
C ALA A 229 -15.74 -10.44 17.74
#